data_AF-J2K029-F1
#
_entry.id   AF-J2K029-F1
#
_cell.length_a   1.000
_cell.length_b   1.000
_cell.length_c   1.000
_cell.angle_alpha   90.00
_cell.angle_beta   90.00
_cell.angle_gamma   90.00
#
_symmetry.space_group_name_H-M   'P 1'
#
loop_
_entity.id
_entity.type
_entity.pdbx_description
1 polymer ?
#
loop_
_entity_poly.entity_id
_entity_poly.type
_entity_poly.pdbx_seq_one_letter_code
_entity_poly.pdbx_strand_id
1 'polypeptide(L)'
;MDNNHTQVLPSVKKETGDESLPSSTAGLYNTLCEGLHLSNKQFQMIQGVLPVQTDASGVYNFVDGIPPVSVSTLYTSNPINGLNGNMQIVISDAKPSFLSKLAQDNYVNPKYWVDGNVAVDPIYSPNFADLYNQVNNGSSAYIAFDSATADSNIDSSWAKSTGSAGVGFWGTSSSSVSTELNKKASSSRITVSISIDKYAYLQVRAGGWFTQGFFTNQYKDPAKWNQGQADWDRVFGPQGSCQNIANQVLLVNGYTITTTSYAVYSESEYNQIVTSKDTNVWPFYTSHSSSTVTQTHTHDSEGYITTVITCKPGSLQILGMGVIPTKLAIEGPSVSRLI
;
A
#
# COMPACT_ATOMS: atom_id res chain seq x y z
N MET A 1 41.45 -19.25 -40.62
CA MET A 1 40.22 -18.91 -41.33
C MET A 1 39.06 -19.36 -40.47
N ASP A 2 38.62 -18.38 -39.67
CA ASP A 2 37.30 -18.13 -39.09
C ASP A 2 36.58 -19.24 -38.33
N ASN A 3 36.81 -19.23 -37.01
CA ASN A 3 35.91 -19.76 -36.00
C ASN A 3 34.75 -18.78 -35.79
N ASN A 4 33.53 -19.22 -36.14
CA ASN A 4 32.30 -18.51 -35.85
C ASN A 4 31.90 -18.76 -34.39
N HIS A 5 32.22 -17.82 -33.50
CA HIS A 5 31.70 -17.78 -32.13
C HIS A 5 30.37 -17.04 -32.09
N THR A 6 29.26 -17.78 -32.21
CA THR A 6 27.95 -17.27 -31.83
C THR A 6 27.86 -17.30 -30.30
N GLN A 7 27.96 -16.14 -29.65
CA GLN A 7 27.63 -15.99 -28.24
C GLN A 7 26.14 -16.29 -28.04
N VAL A 8 25.85 -17.42 -27.42
CA VAL A 8 24.53 -17.73 -26.88
C VAL A 8 24.35 -16.87 -25.62
N LEU A 9 23.44 -15.91 -25.68
CA LEU A 9 22.97 -15.17 -24.51
C LEU A 9 22.38 -16.17 -23.51
N PRO A 10 22.72 -16.08 -22.21
CA PRO A 10 22.16 -17.00 -21.22
C PRO A 10 20.65 -16.79 -21.12
N SER A 11 19.91 -17.88 -21.29
CA SER A 11 18.47 -17.93 -21.09
C SER A 11 18.15 -17.63 -19.62
N VAL A 12 17.45 -16.51 -19.40
CA VAL A 12 16.78 -16.24 -18.12
C VAL A 12 15.74 -17.35 -17.94
N LYS A 13 15.95 -18.22 -16.94
CA LYS A 13 14.93 -19.19 -16.53
C LYS A 13 13.72 -18.40 -16.02
N LYS A 14 12.67 -18.31 -16.83
CA LYS A 14 11.32 -17.91 -16.38
C LYS A 14 10.86 -18.93 -15.35
N GLU A 15 10.56 -18.47 -14.14
CA GLU A 15 9.97 -19.30 -13.09
C GLU A 15 8.65 -19.89 -13.59
N THR A 16 8.43 -21.16 -13.25
CA THR A 16 7.23 -21.95 -13.59
C THR A 16 5.98 -21.24 -13.08
N GLY A 17 5.00 -21.02 -13.97
CA GLY A 17 3.83 -20.15 -13.78
C GLY A 17 3.04 -20.39 -12.49
N ASP A 18 3.33 -19.55 -11.50
CA ASP A 18 2.42 -19.20 -10.42
C ASP A 18 1.38 -18.20 -10.97
N GLU A 19 0.18 -18.16 -10.38
CA GLU A 19 -0.79 -17.09 -10.68
C GLU A 19 -0.25 -15.71 -10.28
N SER A 20 0.70 -15.70 -9.33
CA SER A 20 1.37 -14.51 -8.83
C SER A 20 2.30 -13.85 -9.87
N LEU A 21 2.48 -12.53 -9.72
CA LEU A 21 3.27 -11.67 -10.61
C LEU A 21 4.44 -11.02 -9.85
N PRO A 22 5.32 -11.78 -9.17
CA PRO A 22 6.27 -11.22 -8.22
C PRO A 22 7.23 -10.22 -8.88
N SER A 23 7.86 -10.60 -9.99
CA SER A 23 8.78 -9.73 -10.72
C SER A 23 8.09 -8.51 -11.34
N SER A 24 6.89 -8.69 -11.93
CA SER A 24 6.12 -7.56 -12.47
C SER A 24 5.64 -6.61 -11.38
N THR A 25 5.31 -7.14 -10.20
CA THR A 25 4.90 -6.36 -9.03
C THR A 25 6.06 -5.56 -8.45
N ALA A 26 7.22 -6.18 -8.28
CA ALA A 26 8.45 -5.48 -7.90
C ALA A 26 8.86 -4.43 -8.94
N GLY A 27 8.78 -4.76 -10.23
CA GLY A 27 9.09 -3.84 -11.33
C GLY A 27 8.16 -2.63 -11.37
N LEU A 28 6.85 -2.85 -11.21
CA LEU A 28 5.88 -1.78 -11.12
C LEU A 28 6.12 -0.90 -9.89
N TYR A 29 6.41 -1.50 -8.73
CA TYR A 29 6.73 -0.76 -7.51
C TYR A 29 7.90 0.21 -7.73
N ASN A 30 8.99 -0.28 -8.34
CA ASN A 30 10.15 0.55 -8.65
C ASN A 30 9.81 1.65 -9.68
N THR A 31 9.07 1.30 -10.73
CA THR A 31 8.62 2.26 -11.76
C THR A 31 7.74 3.37 -11.17
N LEU A 32 6.84 3.02 -10.23
CA LEU A 32 6.00 3.97 -9.53
C LEU A 32 6.81 4.86 -8.58
N CYS A 33 7.78 4.30 -7.86
CA CYS A 33 8.66 5.09 -7.01
C CYS A 33 9.46 6.09 -7.84
N GLU A 34 10.03 5.66 -8.98
CA GLU A 34 10.78 6.55 -9.87
C GLU A 34 9.89 7.64 -10.47
N GLY A 35 8.75 7.27 -11.06
CA GLY A 35 7.84 8.18 -11.75
C GLY A 35 7.17 9.20 -10.84
N LEU A 36 7.07 8.92 -9.54
CA LEU A 36 6.50 9.83 -8.54
C LEU A 36 7.56 10.47 -7.63
N HIS A 37 8.86 10.19 -7.87
CA HIS A 37 9.98 10.65 -7.06
C HIS A 37 9.88 10.25 -5.57
N LEU A 38 9.43 9.03 -5.30
CA LEU A 38 9.30 8.46 -3.97
C LEU A 38 10.59 7.68 -3.61
N SER A 39 10.92 7.68 -2.32
CA SER A 39 12.01 6.86 -1.80
C SER A 39 11.56 5.40 -1.67
N ASN A 40 12.10 4.51 -2.51
CA ASN A 40 11.85 3.08 -2.40
C ASN A 40 12.35 2.47 -1.08
N LYS A 41 13.11 3.20 -0.26
CA LYS A 41 13.55 2.77 1.08
C LYS A 41 12.56 3.11 2.19
N GLN A 42 11.54 3.91 1.89
CA GLN A 42 10.61 4.48 2.86
C GLN A 42 9.18 4.52 2.30
N PHE A 43 8.88 3.74 1.28
CA PHE A 43 7.56 3.74 0.65
C PHE A 43 7.01 2.32 0.59
N GLN A 44 5.76 2.21 1.02
CA GLN A 44 4.96 1.00 0.97
C GLN A 44 3.82 1.22 -0.02
N MET A 45 3.85 0.51 -1.15
CA MET A 45 2.72 0.50 -2.08
C MET A 45 1.57 -0.31 -1.48
N ILE A 46 0.35 0.14 -1.68
CA ILE A 46 -0.84 -0.64 -1.33
C ILE A 46 -1.38 -1.26 -2.62
N GLN A 47 -1.48 -2.58 -2.64
CA GLN A 47 -2.06 -3.34 -3.75
C GLN A 47 -3.24 -4.17 -3.28
N GLY A 48 -4.26 -4.30 -4.12
CA GLY A 48 -5.51 -5.00 -3.81
C GLY A 48 -6.73 -4.22 -4.29
N VAL A 49 -7.92 -4.62 -3.81
CA VAL A 49 -9.17 -3.89 -4.09
C VAL A 49 -9.15 -2.61 -3.28
N LEU A 50 -8.86 -1.50 -3.94
CA LEU A 50 -8.74 -0.22 -3.26
C LEU A 50 -10.13 0.44 -3.20
N PRO A 51 -10.69 0.68 -2.00
CA PRO A 51 -11.93 1.41 -1.88
C PRO A 51 -11.69 2.88 -2.22
N VAL A 52 -12.61 3.49 -2.95
CA VAL A 52 -12.63 4.95 -3.14
C VAL A 52 -12.93 5.60 -1.80
N GLN A 53 -12.10 6.54 -1.37
CA GLN A 53 -12.23 7.19 -0.08
C GLN A 53 -13.18 8.37 -0.19
N THR A 54 -14.32 8.28 0.50
CA THR A 54 -15.33 9.35 0.59
C THR A 54 -15.32 10.06 1.93
N ASP A 55 -14.59 9.54 2.91
CA ASP A 55 -14.50 10.09 4.26
C ASP A 55 -13.12 9.88 4.89
N ALA A 56 -12.97 10.44 6.08
CA ALA A 56 -11.74 10.44 6.85
C ALA A 56 -11.40 9.05 7.43
N SER A 57 -12.41 8.29 7.85
CA SER A 57 -12.24 6.98 8.49
C SER A 57 -11.50 6.02 7.57
N GLY A 58 -11.91 5.98 6.31
CA GLY A 58 -11.29 5.12 5.33
C GLY A 58 -9.81 5.45 5.15
N VAL A 59 -9.40 6.72 5.11
CA VAL A 59 -7.98 7.11 5.03
C VAL A 59 -7.21 6.79 6.32
N TYR A 60 -7.79 7.13 7.46
CA TYR A 60 -7.14 6.97 8.77
C TYR A 60 -6.88 5.52 9.13
N ASN A 61 -7.75 4.61 8.68
CA ASN A 61 -7.54 3.18 8.87
C ASN A 61 -6.25 2.69 8.19
N PHE A 62 -5.91 3.17 6.98
CA PHE A 62 -4.63 2.82 6.34
C PHE A 62 -3.43 3.47 7.01
N VAL A 63 -3.58 4.74 7.44
CA VAL A 63 -2.51 5.48 8.12
C VAL A 63 -2.18 4.86 9.48
N ASP A 64 -3.19 4.39 10.21
CA ASP A 64 -2.99 3.78 11.52
C ASP A 64 -2.37 2.38 11.43
N GLY A 65 -2.55 1.69 10.30
CA GLY A 65 -1.98 0.37 10.06
C GLY A 65 -0.44 0.40 10.00
N ILE A 66 0.19 -0.55 10.69
CA ILE A 66 1.62 -0.80 10.63
C ILE A 66 1.95 -1.38 9.25
N PRO A 67 2.73 -0.66 8.41
CA PRO A 67 3.02 -1.09 7.06
C PRO A 67 3.77 -2.44 7.04
N PRO A 68 3.33 -3.43 6.24
CA PRO A 68 4.06 -4.68 6.07
C PRO A 68 5.35 -4.47 5.26
N VAL A 69 6.23 -5.47 5.26
CA VAL A 69 7.43 -5.51 4.39
C VAL A 69 7.09 -6.30 3.12
N SER A 70 6.28 -5.71 2.23
CA SER A 70 5.75 -6.40 1.05
C SER A 70 5.38 -5.43 -0.07
N VAL A 71 5.55 -5.73 -1.35
CA VAL A 71 5.05 -4.88 -2.45
C VAL A 71 3.60 -5.17 -2.83
N SER A 72 3.00 -6.21 -2.26
CA SER A 72 1.78 -6.84 -2.78
C SER A 72 0.65 -6.96 -1.74
N THR A 73 0.85 -6.47 -0.52
CA THR A 73 -0.13 -6.68 0.56
C THR A 73 -1.09 -5.49 0.70
N LEU A 74 -2.40 -5.74 0.63
CA LEU A 74 -3.41 -4.83 1.16
C LEU A 74 -3.35 -4.89 2.68
N TYR A 75 -3.18 -3.74 3.33
CA TYR A 75 -3.21 -3.67 4.79
C TYR A 75 -4.06 -2.49 5.25
N THR A 76 -4.76 -2.70 6.35
CA THR A 76 -5.51 -1.70 7.10
C THR A 76 -5.16 -1.90 8.57
N SER A 77 -5.43 -0.90 9.40
CA SER A 77 -5.29 -1.05 10.84
C SER A 77 -6.22 -2.15 11.36
N ASN A 78 -5.75 -2.83 12.39
CA ASN A 78 -6.55 -3.70 13.23
C ASN A 78 -5.96 -3.65 14.65
N PRO A 79 -6.65 -4.18 15.68
CA PRO A 79 -6.20 -4.09 17.06
C PRO A 79 -4.79 -4.65 17.34
N ILE A 80 -4.26 -5.49 16.45
CA ILE A 80 -2.94 -6.12 16.57
C ILE A 80 -1.87 -5.33 15.77
N ASN A 81 -2.24 -4.78 14.61
CA ASN A 81 -1.32 -4.17 13.64
C ASN A 81 -1.58 -2.66 13.45
N GLY A 82 -2.13 -1.98 14.45
CA GLY A 82 -2.35 -0.52 14.44
C GLY A 82 -1.42 0.23 15.37
N LEU A 83 -1.07 1.47 15.05
CA LEU A 83 -0.39 2.37 15.99
C LEU A 83 -1.25 2.58 17.25
N ASN A 84 -2.57 2.64 17.10
CA ASN A 84 -3.49 2.71 18.23
C ASN A 84 -3.41 1.51 19.19
N GLY A 85 -3.39 0.28 18.67
CA GLY A 85 -3.29 -0.94 19.44
C GLY A 85 -1.94 -1.03 20.15
N ASN A 86 -0.87 -0.63 19.46
CA ASN A 86 0.46 -0.52 20.07
C ASN A 86 0.49 0.54 21.18
N MET A 87 -0.15 1.70 20.98
CA MET A 87 -0.29 2.71 22.02
C MET A 87 -1.06 2.17 23.24
N GLN A 88 -2.12 1.40 23.04
CA GLN A 88 -2.86 0.75 24.12
C GLN A 88 -2.01 -0.22 24.94
N ILE A 89 -1.16 -1.02 24.27
CA ILE A 89 -0.19 -1.91 24.93
C ILE A 89 0.80 -1.09 25.76
N VAL A 90 1.36 -0.03 25.17
CA VAL A 90 2.31 0.86 25.85
C VAL A 90 1.69 1.51 27.09
N ILE A 91 0.41 1.92 27.02
CA ILE A 91 -0.31 2.48 28.17
C ILE A 91 -0.53 1.42 29.25
N SER A 92 -0.99 0.22 28.86
CA SER A 92 -1.37 -0.85 29.79
C SER A 92 -0.17 -1.42 30.56
N ASP A 93 0.97 -1.54 29.88
CA ASP A 93 2.18 -2.14 30.44
C ASP A 93 3.15 -1.09 31.03
N ALA A 94 2.78 0.19 31.04
CA ALA A 94 3.56 1.24 31.68
C ALA A 94 3.38 1.25 33.21
N LYS A 95 4.47 1.55 33.92
CA LYS A 95 4.41 1.90 35.34
C LYS A 95 3.60 3.20 35.53
N PRO A 96 2.80 3.32 36.60
CA PRO A 96 2.02 4.51 36.87
C PRO A 96 2.89 5.78 36.95
N SER A 97 2.49 6.82 36.23
CA SER A 97 3.12 8.14 36.24
C SER A 97 2.12 9.20 35.77
N PHE A 98 2.48 10.48 35.92
CA PHE A 98 1.70 11.56 35.31
C PHE A 98 1.53 11.37 33.80
N LEU A 99 2.60 10.95 33.11
CA LEU A 99 2.57 10.76 31.65
C LEU A 99 1.69 9.58 31.24
N SER A 100 1.70 8.47 31.97
CA SER A 100 0.83 7.33 31.65
C SER A 100 -0.65 7.66 31.91
N LYS A 101 -0.95 8.46 32.95
CA LYS A 101 -2.32 8.96 33.19
C LYS A 101 -2.78 9.90 32.09
N LEU A 102 -1.96 10.88 31.69
CA LEU A 102 -2.27 11.78 30.58
C LEU A 102 -2.50 11.01 29.27
N ALA A 103 -1.63 10.04 28.98
CA ALA A 103 -1.75 9.21 27.80
C ALA A 103 -3.05 8.38 27.80
N GLN A 104 -3.40 7.77 28.94
CA GLN A 104 -4.66 7.06 29.11
C GLN A 104 -5.86 7.97 28.91
N ASP A 105 -5.87 9.16 29.52
CA ASP A 105 -6.97 10.12 29.45
C ASP A 105 -7.18 10.65 28.03
N ASN A 106 -6.09 10.87 27.29
CA ASN A 106 -6.13 11.21 25.87
C ASN A 106 -6.65 10.04 25.03
N TYR A 107 -6.12 8.84 25.24
CA TYR A 107 -6.48 7.65 24.47
C TYR A 107 -7.98 7.32 24.58
N VAL A 108 -8.58 7.42 25.77
CA VAL A 108 -10.02 7.12 25.95
C VAL A 108 -10.95 8.29 25.69
N ASN A 109 -10.44 9.43 25.23
CA ASN A 109 -11.28 10.59 24.97
C ASN A 109 -12.05 10.41 23.66
N PRO A 110 -13.38 10.27 23.66
CA PRO A 110 -14.17 9.99 22.46
C PRO A 110 -14.01 11.05 21.37
N LYS A 111 -13.64 12.30 21.72
CA LYS A 111 -13.45 13.37 20.73
C LYS A 111 -12.30 13.14 19.74
N TYR A 112 -11.41 12.18 20.02
CA TYR A 112 -10.26 11.85 19.17
C TYR A 112 -10.47 10.59 18.34
N TRP A 113 -11.70 10.08 18.31
CA TRP A 113 -12.10 8.90 17.55
C TRP A 113 -13.27 9.25 16.65
N VAL A 114 -13.32 8.67 15.46
CA VAL A 114 -14.47 8.87 14.58
C VAL A 114 -15.73 8.32 15.27
N ASP A 115 -16.80 9.09 15.20
CA ASP A 115 -18.10 8.81 15.85
C ASP A 115 -18.02 8.54 17.37
N GLY A 116 -16.90 8.88 18.02
CA GLY A 116 -16.67 8.61 19.44
C GLY A 116 -16.32 7.16 19.76
N ASN A 117 -16.09 6.29 18.76
CA ASN A 117 -15.80 4.88 18.98
C ASN A 117 -14.32 4.66 19.32
N VAL A 118 -14.01 4.69 20.62
CA VAL A 118 -12.64 4.55 21.15
C VAL A 118 -11.99 3.25 20.65
N ALA A 119 -10.72 3.35 20.24
CA ALA A 119 -9.87 2.24 19.78
C ALA A 119 -10.27 1.61 18.43
N VAL A 120 -11.21 2.19 17.67
CA VAL A 120 -11.58 1.68 16.34
C VAL A 120 -11.01 2.55 15.23
N ASP A 121 -11.42 3.82 15.16
CA ASP A 121 -11.02 4.74 14.09
C ASP A 121 -10.39 6.01 14.68
N PRO A 122 -9.08 6.01 14.95
CA PRO A 122 -8.39 7.17 15.49
C PRO A 122 -8.39 8.34 14.49
N ILE A 123 -8.60 9.56 14.99
CA ILE A 123 -8.52 10.76 14.16
C ILE A 123 -7.05 11.11 13.90
N TYR A 124 -6.72 11.39 12.64
CA TYR A 124 -5.44 11.95 12.21
C TYR A 124 -5.59 13.37 11.67
N SER A 125 -4.48 14.08 11.54
CA SER A 125 -4.39 15.36 10.83
C SER A 125 -3.47 15.25 9.61
N PRO A 126 -3.70 16.01 8.53
CA PRO A 126 -4.82 16.93 8.30
C PRO A 126 -6.20 16.24 8.24
N ASN A 127 -7.28 17.03 8.38
CA ASN A 127 -8.62 16.49 8.18
C ASN A 127 -8.84 16.11 6.69
N PHE A 128 -9.89 15.34 6.38
CA PHE A 128 -10.14 14.87 5.02
C PHE A 128 -10.32 16.01 3.99
N ALA A 129 -10.98 17.11 4.37
CA ALA A 129 -11.16 18.25 3.47
C ALA A 129 -9.82 18.93 3.12
N ASP A 130 -8.92 19.05 4.10
CA ASP A 130 -7.57 19.59 3.89
C ASP A 130 -6.69 18.64 3.06
N LEU A 131 -6.82 17.32 3.26
CA LEU A 131 -6.16 16.34 2.40
C LEU A 131 -6.64 16.47 0.95
N TYR A 132 -7.96 16.55 0.75
CA TYR A 132 -8.56 16.72 -0.57
C TYR A 132 -8.08 17.99 -1.26
N ASN A 133 -8.08 19.13 -0.55
CA ASN A 133 -7.60 20.40 -1.07
C ASN A 133 -6.11 20.36 -1.42
N GLN A 134 -5.28 19.71 -0.61
CA GLN A 134 -3.86 19.57 -0.88
C GLN A 134 -3.59 18.68 -2.10
N VAL A 135 -4.32 17.57 -2.25
CA VAL A 135 -4.22 16.71 -3.44
C VAL A 135 -4.64 17.46 -4.69
N ASN A 136 -5.74 18.24 -4.65
CA ASN A 136 -6.20 19.04 -5.79
C ASN A 136 -5.18 20.09 -6.26
N ASN A 137 -4.41 20.65 -5.32
CA ASN A 137 -3.32 21.57 -5.61
C ASN A 137 -1.98 20.87 -5.90
N GLY A 138 -1.98 19.54 -5.89
CA GLY A 138 -0.82 18.70 -6.14
C GLY A 138 -0.44 18.59 -7.62
N SER A 139 0.52 17.70 -7.86
CA SER A 139 1.12 17.46 -9.16
C SER A 139 0.30 16.47 -9.98
N SER A 140 0.59 16.41 -11.28
CA SER A 140 0.12 15.36 -12.18
C SER A 140 1.29 14.46 -12.54
N ALA A 141 1.05 13.21 -12.91
CA ALA A 141 2.11 12.29 -13.29
C ALA A 141 1.66 11.33 -14.39
N TYR A 142 2.63 10.85 -15.15
CA TYR A 142 2.47 9.75 -16.09
C TYR A 142 3.54 8.69 -15.81
N ILE A 143 3.11 7.46 -15.60
CA ILE A 143 3.97 6.32 -15.27
C ILE A 143 3.77 5.27 -16.35
N ALA A 144 4.87 4.77 -16.91
CA ALA A 144 4.84 3.71 -17.91
C ALA A 144 5.71 2.53 -17.45
N PHE A 145 5.06 1.40 -17.22
CA PHE A 145 5.69 0.14 -16.83
C PHE A 145 5.60 -0.87 -17.98
N ASP A 146 6.68 -1.62 -18.15
CA ASP A 146 6.77 -2.75 -19.08
C ASP A 146 7.52 -3.91 -18.40
N SER A 147 6.83 -5.04 -18.21
CA SER A 147 7.41 -6.20 -17.54
C SER A 147 8.60 -6.81 -18.26
N ALA A 148 8.81 -6.48 -19.54
CA ALA A 148 9.98 -6.94 -20.29
C ALA A 148 11.26 -6.17 -19.95
N THR A 149 11.17 -4.95 -19.41
CA THR A 149 12.32 -4.06 -19.19
C THR A 149 12.44 -3.49 -17.78
N ALA A 150 11.39 -3.61 -16.96
CA ALA A 150 11.37 -3.05 -15.61
C ALA A 150 12.41 -3.70 -14.68
N ASP A 151 13.03 -2.89 -13.83
CA ASP A 151 13.89 -3.37 -12.75
C ASP A 151 13.05 -3.97 -11.63
N SER A 152 13.09 -5.29 -11.47
CA SER A 152 12.37 -6.00 -10.42
C SER A 152 13.19 -6.20 -9.13
N ASN A 153 14.37 -5.59 -9.00
CA ASN A 153 15.19 -5.71 -7.79
C ASN A 153 14.63 -4.84 -6.66
N ILE A 154 14.26 -5.49 -5.55
CA ILE A 154 13.71 -4.85 -4.35
C ILE A 154 14.53 -5.12 -3.09
N ASP A 155 15.71 -5.74 -3.21
CA ASP A 155 16.54 -6.17 -2.07
C ASP A 155 16.93 -5.01 -1.14
N SER A 156 17.12 -3.83 -1.73
CA SER A 156 17.48 -2.59 -1.03
C SER A 156 16.29 -1.69 -0.68
N SER A 157 15.08 -2.05 -1.13
CA SER A 157 13.85 -1.29 -0.87
C SER A 157 13.33 -1.50 0.56
N TRP A 158 12.30 -0.76 0.97
CA TRP A 158 11.51 -1.06 2.16
C TRP A 158 10.68 -2.33 1.94
N ALA A 159 9.96 -2.39 0.83
CA ALA A 159 9.05 -3.46 0.48
C ALA A 159 9.83 -4.66 -0.09
N LYS A 160 10.60 -5.35 0.75
CA LYS A 160 11.55 -6.41 0.37
C LYS A 160 10.94 -7.79 0.10
N SER A 161 9.62 -7.89 -0.05
CA SER A 161 8.98 -9.16 -0.39
C SER A 161 7.85 -8.95 -1.38
N THR A 162 7.59 -9.94 -2.22
CA THR A 162 6.47 -9.96 -3.16
C THR A 162 5.41 -10.97 -2.71
N GLY A 163 5.21 -11.15 -1.39
CA GLY A 163 4.30 -12.15 -0.85
C GLY A 163 2.93 -12.11 -1.55
N SER A 164 2.32 -13.26 -1.85
CA SER A 164 1.15 -13.30 -2.74
C SER A 164 0.05 -12.35 -2.24
N ALA A 165 -0.37 -11.43 -3.10
CA ALA A 165 -1.41 -10.44 -2.81
C ALA A 165 -2.81 -11.06 -2.55
N GLY A 166 -2.91 -12.40 -2.55
CA GLY A 166 -4.18 -13.10 -2.58
C GLY A 166 -5.01 -12.81 -3.83
N VAL A 167 -4.38 -12.33 -4.91
CA VAL A 167 -5.01 -11.90 -6.17
C VAL A 167 -4.14 -12.31 -7.37
N GLY A 168 -4.79 -12.70 -8.46
CA GLY A 168 -4.15 -13.03 -9.74
C GLY A 168 -4.14 -11.83 -10.69
N PHE A 169 -3.60 -12.00 -11.91
CA PHE A 169 -3.67 -10.96 -12.94
C PHE A 169 -5.13 -10.58 -13.29
N TRP A 170 -5.98 -11.60 -13.47
CA TRP A 170 -7.41 -11.52 -13.73
C TRP A 170 -8.19 -11.92 -12.49
N GLY A 171 -8.53 -10.92 -11.68
CA GLY A 171 -9.42 -11.05 -10.52
C GLY A 171 -8.71 -11.36 -9.20
N THR A 172 -9.52 -11.42 -8.15
CA THR A 172 -9.08 -11.80 -6.80
C THR A 172 -9.06 -13.32 -6.62
N SER A 173 -8.52 -13.84 -5.50
CA SER A 173 -8.55 -15.28 -5.17
C SER A 173 -9.95 -15.91 -5.14
N SER A 174 -11.02 -15.11 -5.05
CA SER A 174 -12.41 -15.54 -5.12
C SER A 174 -13.04 -15.46 -6.52
N SER A 175 -12.31 -14.99 -7.54
CA SER A 175 -12.87 -14.81 -8.88
C SER A 175 -13.10 -16.15 -9.60
N SER A 176 -14.06 -16.18 -10.53
CA SER A 176 -14.35 -17.35 -11.37
C SER A 176 -13.42 -17.49 -12.59
N VAL A 177 -12.45 -16.58 -12.77
CA VAL A 177 -11.45 -16.70 -13.85
C VAL A 177 -10.51 -17.84 -13.49
N SER A 178 -10.26 -18.74 -14.45
CA SER A 178 -9.47 -19.94 -14.19
C SER A 178 -8.00 -19.61 -13.87
N THR A 179 -7.40 -20.45 -13.02
CA THR A 179 -5.96 -20.48 -12.75
C THR A 179 -5.11 -20.43 -14.01
N GLU A 180 -5.53 -21.13 -15.07
CA GLU A 180 -4.76 -21.21 -16.30
C GLU A 180 -4.77 -19.90 -17.11
N LEU A 181 -5.87 -19.14 -17.08
CA LEU A 181 -5.91 -17.81 -17.69
C LEU A 181 -5.03 -16.80 -16.94
N ASN A 182 -4.97 -16.92 -15.62
CA ASN A 182 -4.06 -16.14 -14.78
C ASN A 182 -2.59 -16.47 -15.08
N LYS A 183 -2.20 -17.76 -15.09
CA LYS A 183 -0.85 -18.20 -15.47
C LYS A 183 -0.46 -17.77 -16.88
N LYS A 184 -1.40 -17.84 -17.83
CA LYS A 184 -1.22 -17.40 -19.22
C LYS A 184 -0.89 -15.91 -19.29
N ALA A 185 -1.60 -15.07 -18.53
CA ALA A 185 -1.29 -13.64 -18.42
C ALA A 185 0.07 -13.41 -17.75
N SER A 186 0.31 -14.03 -16.59
CA SER A 186 1.53 -13.86 -15.79
C SER A 186 2.80 -14.32 -16.51
N SER A 187 2.67 -15.23 -17.47
CA SER A 187 3.77 -15.69 -18.31
C SER A 187 4.05 -14.79 -19.53
N SER A 188 3.19 -13.80 -19.80
CA SER A 188 3.28 -12.91 -20.96
C SER A 188 3.97 -11.58 -20.63
N ARG A 189 4.26 -10.77 -21.67
CA ARG A 189 4.61 -9.37 -21.47
C ARG A 189 3.37 -8.63 -20.99
N ILE A 190 3.54 -7.74 -20.03
CA ILE A 190 2.48 -6.90 -19.48
C ILE A 190 2.99 -5.46 -19.52
N THR A 191 2.13 -4.55 -19.98
CA THR A 191 2.40 -3.11 -19.86
C THR A 191 1.32 -2.45 -19.02
N VAL A 192 1.71 -1.44 -18.26
CA VAL A 192 0.79 -0.61 -17.47
C VAL A 192 1.15 0.85 -17.70
N SER A 193 0.17 1.65 -18.13
CA SER A 193 0.28 3.11 -18.20
C SER A 193 -0.65 3.73 -17.18
N ILE A 194 -0.15 4.61 -16.32
CA ILE A 194 -0.92 5.29 -15.28
C ILE A 194 -0.82 6.79 -15.53
N SER A 195 -1.93 7.41 -15.91
CA SER A 195 -2.08 8.86 -15.94
C SER A 195 -2.78 9.28 -14.66
N ILE A 196 -2.16 10.15 -13.86
CA ILE A 196 -2.72 10.69 -12.62
C ILE A 196 -3.01 12.17 -12.81
N ASP A 197 -4.27 12.55 -12.62
CA ASP A 197 -4.71 13.94 -12.78
C ASP A 197 -4.11 14.80 -11.68
N LYS A 198 -4.30 14.38 -10.43
CA LYS A 198 -3.77 15.06 -9.24
C LYS A 198 -3.29 14.06 -8.21
N TYR A 199 -2.08 14.27 -7.69
CA TYR A 199 -1.54 13.52 -6.56
C TYR A 199 -0.77 14.41 -5.60
N ALA A 200 -0.72 13.96 -4.34
CA ALA A 200 0.19 14.51 -3.36
C ALA A 200 0.66 13.44 -2.39
N TYR A 201 1.89 13.60 -1.91
CA TYR A 201 2.48 12.75 -0.88
C TYR A 201 2.56 13.55 0.42
N LEU A 202 1.55 13.37 1.27
CA LEU A 202 1.22 14.29 2.36
C LEU A 202 1.64 13.72 3.71
N GLN A 203 2.13 14.58 4.61
CA GLN A 203 2.35 14.17 6.00
C GLN A 203 1.03 13.90 6.69
N VAL A 204 1.02 12.88 7.54
CA VAL A 204 -0.10 12.54 8.42
C VAL A 204 0.41 12.39 9.84
N ARG A 205 -0.35 12.94 10.78
CA ARG A 205 0.01 13.00 12.20
C ARG A 205 -1.13 12.47 13.03
N ALA A 206 -0.80 11.67 14.04
CA ALA A 206 -1.78 11.19 15.00
C ALA A 206 -2.45 12.37 15.69
N GLY A 207 -3.77 12.30 15.84
CA GLY A 207 -4.54 13.30 16.58
C GLY A 207 -4.30 13.22 18.07
N GLY A 208 -5.17 13.88 18.84
CA GLY A 208 -4.98 14.02 20.29
C GLY A 208 -5.12 12.73 21.10
N TRP A 209 -5.49 11.60 20.49
CA TRP A 209 -5.49 10.28 21.15
C TRP A 209 -4.06 9.80 21.43
N PHE A 210 -3.09 10.21 20.61
CA PHE A 210 -1.69 9.84 20.75
C PHE A 210 -0.96 10.85 21.63
N THR A 211 -0.06 10.38 22.49
CA THR A 211 0.73 11.26 23.39
C THR A 211 2.22 11.02 23.14
N GLN A 212 2.80 11.79 22.21
CA GLN A 212 4.20 11.66 21.76
C GLN A 212 5.20 11.63 22.92
N GLY A 213 5.04 12.50 23.91
CA GLY A 213 5.96 12.58 25.06
C GLY A 213 5.98 11.31 25.90
N PHE A 214 4.81 10.70 26.12
CA PHE A 214 4.70 9.42 26.83
C PHE A 214 5.29 8.28 26.01
N PHE A 215 4.90 8.15 24.74
CA PHE A 215 5.41 7.11 23.84
C PHE A 215 6.94 7.17 23.69
N THR A 216 7.49 8.37 23.56
CA THR A 216 8.94 8.62 23.53
C THR A 216 9.61 8.20 24.84
N ASN A 217 8.99 8.46 25.99
CA ASN A 217 9.52 8.06 27.29
C ASN A 217 9.61 6.53 27.40
N GLN A 218 8.56 5.83 26.99
CA GLN A 218 8.49 4.36 27.03
C GLN A 218 9.45 3.71 26.03
N TYR A 219 9.65 4.32 24.86
CA TYR A 219 10.61 3.84 23.88
C TYR A 219 12.06 3.93 24.39
N LYS A 220 12.41 5.01 25.10
CA LYS A 220 13.80 5.27 25.52
C LYS A 220 14.24 4.52 26.76
N ASP A 221 13.30 4.13 27.62
CA ASP A 221 13.62 3.55 28.92
C ASP A 221 12.75 2.31 29.21
N PRO A 222 13.26 1.10 28.94
CA PRO A 222 12.60 -0.15 29.29
C PRO A 222 12.25 -0.25 30.78
N ALA A 223 12.95 0.45 31.68
CA ALA A 223 12.64 0.41 33.11
C ALA A 223 11.29 1.06 33.46
N LYS A 224 10.66 1.79 32.52
CA LYS A 224 9.32 2.36 32.66
C LYS A 224 8.19 1.35 32.43
N TRP A 225 8.51 0.14 31.99
CA TRP A 225 7.56 -0.94 31.76
C TRP A 225 7.43 -1.84 32.98
N ASN A 226 6.26 -2.46 33.17
CA ASN A 226 5.94 -3.31 34.31
C ASN A 226 6.88 -4.53 34.38
N GLN A 227 7.14 -5.20 33.25
CA GLN A 227 8.11 -6.30 33.14
C GLN A 227 9.43 -5.91 32.48
N GLY A 228 9.73 -4.59 32.43
CA GLY A 228 10.99 -4.09 31.91
C GLY A 228 11.20 -4.40 30.43
N GLN A 229 12.38 -4.96 30.11
CA GLN A 229 12.79 -5.26 28.74
C GLN A 229 11.84 -6.20 27.99
N ALA A 230 11.21 -7.17 28.67
CA ALA A 230 10.35 -8.15 28.02
C ALA A 230 9.10 -7.50 27.39
N ASP A 231 8.46 -6.57 28.09
CA ASP A 231 7.31 -5.83 27.54
C ASP A 231 7.75 -4.83 26.46
N TRP A 232 8.90 -4.19 26.67
CA TRP A 232 9.49 -3.29 25.68
C TRP A 232 9.77 -4.03 24.36
N ASP A 233 10.36 -5.23 24.42
CA ASP A 233 10.73 -6.03 23.25
C ASP A 233 9.51 -6.44 22.42
N ARG A 234 8.39 -6.72 23.08
CA ARG A 234 7.11 -7.05 22.42
C ARG A 234 6.61 -5.93 21.51
N VAL A 235 6.90 -4.66 21.82
CA VAL A 235 6.43 -3.51 21.04
C VAL A 235 7.53 -2.94 20.16
N PHE A 236 8.72 -2.72 20.72
CA PHE A 236 9.81 -1.97 20.08
C PHE A 236 11.04 -2.80 19.74
N GLY A 237 11.10 -4.04 20.22
CA GLY A 237 12.22 -4.94 19.95
C GLY A 237 12.33 -5.31 18.46
N PRO A 238 13.38 -6.04 18.07
CA PRO A 238 13.60 -6.46 16.68
C PRO A 238 12.49 -7.33 16.07
N GLN A 239 11.61 -7.88 16.90
CA GLN A 239 10.41 -8.63 16.50
C GLN A 239 9.13 -7.99 17.07
N GLY A 240 9.24 -6.75 17.54
CA GLY A 240 8.14 -6.02 18.13
C GLY A 240 7.13 -5.56 17.09
N SER A 241 5.90 -5.34 17.54
CA SER A 241 4.76 -4.96 16.70
C SER A 241 4.78 -3.52 16.18
N CYS A 242 5.68 -2.66 16.67
CA CYS A 242 5.77 -1.24 16.32
C CYS A 242 7.21 -0.82 15.99
N GLN A 243 7.87 -1.53 15.08
CA GLN A 243 9.21 -1.17 14.62
C GLN A 243 9.21 -0.07 13.57
N ASN A 244 8.13 0.03 12.80
CA ASN A 244 7.96 0.96 11.71
C ASN A 244 6.51 1.44 11.70
N ILE A 245 6.29 2.65 11.20
CA ILE A 245 4.99 3.29 11.22
C ILE A 245 4.78 4.10 9.95
N ALA A 246 3.52 4.32 9.60
CA ALA A 246 3.18 5.26 8.55
C ALA A 246 3.29 6.71 9.08
N ASN A 247 3.91 7.60 8.30
CA ASN A 247 3.96 9.03 8.61
C ASN A 247 3.60 9.93 7.42
N GLN A 248 3.37 9.33 6.26
CA GLN A 248 2.92 10.02 5.05
C GLN A 248 1.92 9.13 4.30
N VAL A 249 1.06 9.77 3.51
CA VAL A 249 0.05 9.13 2.67
C VAL A 249 0.22 9.61 1.24
N LEU A 250 0.29 8.68 0.28
CA LEU A 250 0.20 8.98 -1.14
C LEU A 250 -1.27 8.90 -1.56
N LEU A 251 -1.84 10.05 -1.88
CA LEU A 251 -3.23 10.20 -2.30
C LEU A 251 -3.27 10.70 -3.74
N VAL A 252 -4.23 10.17 -4.50
CA VAL A 252 -4.55 10.61 -5.85
C VAL A 252 -6.01 11.00 -5.97
N ASN A 253 -6.31 11.96 -6.84
CA ASN A 253 -7.64 12.37 -7.21
C ASN A 253 -7.74 12.42 -8.74
N GLY A 254 -8.45 11.46 -9.32
CA GLY A 254 -8.51 11.27 -10.76
C GLY A 254 -7.32 10.49 -11.31
N TYR A 255 -7.60 9.40 -12.03
CA TYR A 255 -6.58 8.63 -12.75
C TYR A 255 -7.19 7.81 -13.89
N THR A 256 -6.34 7.48 -14.86
CA THR A 256 -6.58 6.45 -15.86
C THR A 256 -5.43 5.45 -15.83
N ILE A 257 -5.74 4.17 -15.60
CA ILE A 257 -4.79 3.07 -15.64
C ILE A 257 -5.15 2.21 -16.86
N THR A 258 -4.20 2.01 -17.75
CA THR A 258 -4.32 1.12 -18.91
C THR A 258 -3.37 -0.04 -18.74
N THR A 259 -3.90 -1.25 -18.59
CA THR A 259 -3.13 -2.48 -18.48
C THR A 259 -3.33 -3.33 -19.73
N THR A 260 -2.24 -3.74 -20.38
CA THR A 260 -2.29 -4.64 -21.54
C THR A 260 -1.58 -5.95 -21.23
N SER A 261 -2.29 -7.07 -21.42
CA SER A 261 -1.70 -8.41 -21.45
C SER A 261 -1.43 -8.80 -22.90
N TYR A 262 -0.17 -9.12 -23.22
CA TYR A 262 0.24 -9.57 -24.55
C TYR A 262 0.15 -11.10 -24.72
N ALA A 263 -0.56 -11.79 -23.82
CA ALA A 263 -0.99 -13.16 -24.09
C ALA A 263 -2.07 -13.19 -25.17
N VAL A 264 -2.03 -14.19 -26.05
CA VAL A 264 -3.03 -14.37 -27.11
C VAL A 264 -4.21 -15.17 -26.57
N TYR A 265 -5.38 -14.54 -26.44
CA TYR A 265 -6.62 -15.15 -25.95
C TYR A 265 -7.54 -15.51 -27.12
N SER A 266 -8.32 -16.58 -26.96
CA SER A 266 -9.44 -16.83 -27.85
C SER A 266 -10.66 -15.99 -27.44
N GLU A 267 -11.62 -15.84 -28.36
CA GLU A 267 -12.88 -15.15 -28.05
C GLU A 267 -13.64 -15.80 -26.88
N SER A 268 -13.56 -17.13 -26.71
CA SER A 268 -14.17 -17.81 -25.57
C SER A 268 -13.46 -17.50 -24.25
N GLU A 269 -12.12 -17.42 -24.26
CA GLU A 269 -11.33 -17.05 -23.08
C GLU A 269 -11.55 -15.59 -22.71
N TYR A 270 -11.60 -14.67 -23.69
CA TYR A 270 -11.94 -13.27 -23.48
C TYR A 270 -13.31 -13.12 -22.82
N ASN A 271 -14.34 -13.81 -23.35
CA ASN A 271 -15.68 -13.79 -22.76
C ASN A 271 -15.69 -14.34 -21.33
N GLN A 272 -14.90 -15.37 -21.01
CA GLN A 272 -14.75 -15.86 -19.63
C GLN A 272 -14.14 -14.80 -18.70
N ILE A 273 -13.16 -14.03 -19.18
CA ILE A 273 -12.48 -12.97 -18.40
C ILE A 273 -13.45 -11.82 -18.12
N VAL A 274 -14.16 -11.30 -19.12
CA VAL A 274 -14.98 -10.08 -18.98
C VAL A 274 -16.37 -10.31 -18.38
N THR A 275 -16.87 -11.55 -18.37
CA THR A 275 -18.15 -11.89 -17.72
C THR A 275 -18.01 -12.27 -16.25
N SER A 276 -16.78 -12.39 -15.74
CA SER A 276 -16.54 -12.51 -14.31
C SER A 276 -17.08 -11.27 -13.61
N LYS A 277 -17.97 -11.43 -12.63
CA LYS A 277 -18.61 -10.31 -11.91
C LYS A 277 -17.63 -9.46 -11.10
N ASP A 278 -16.38 -9.92 -11.00
CA ASP A 278 -15.29 -9.31 -10.23
C ASP A 278 -14.03 -9.15 -11.09
N THR A 279 -14.15 -8.93 -12.41
CA THR A 279 -12.98 -8.70 -13.27
C THR A 279 -12.26 -7.45 -12.78
N ASN A 280 -11.23 -7.68 -12.00
CA ASN A 280 -10.27 -6.70 -11.54
C ASN A 280 -8.97 -7.06 -12.23
N VAL A 281 -8.22 -6.07 -12.71
CA VAL A 281 -6.94 -6.31 -13.36
C VAL A 281 -5.82 -5.86 -12.44
N TRP A 282 -4.78 -6.69 -12.30
CA TRP A 282 -3.53 -6.24 -11.72
C TRP A 282 -3.04 -4.96 -12.45
N PRO A 283 -2.47 -3.96 -11.76
CA PRO A 283 -2.07 -3.95 -10.35
C PRO A 283 -3.06 -3.34 -9.36
N PHE A 284 -4.11 -2.66 -9.83
CA PHE A 284 -5.07 -1.93 -8.99
C PHE A 284 -6.47 -2.47 -9.21
N TYR A 285 -7.01 -3.11 -8.18
CA TYR A 285 -8.31 -3.75 -8.22
C TYR A 285 -9.34 -2.71 -7.74
N THR A 286 -10.49 -2.62 -8.38
CA THR A 286 -11.53 -1.62 -8.08
C THR A 286 -12.85 -2.30 -7.77
N SER A 287 -13.49 -1.91 -6.66
CA SER A 287 -14.81 -2.44 -6.33
C SER A 287 -15.88 -1.91 -7.30
N HIS A 288 -16.67 -2.80 -7.90
CA HIS A 288 -17.76 -2.49 -8.83
C HIS A 288 -18.90 -1.65 -8.24
N SER A 289 -18.85 -1.32 -6.94
CA SER A 289 -19.88 -0.57 -6.22
C SER A 289 -19.71 0.95 -6.29
N SER A 290 -18.58 1.48 -6.80
CA SER A 290 -18.40 2.92 -6.90
C SER A 290 -18.88 3.48 -8.25
N SER A 291 -19.81 4.44 -8.21
CA SER A 291 -20.23 5.20 -9.40
C SER A 291 -19.12 6.07 -10.03
N THR A 292 -18.00 6.25 -9.33
CA THR A 292 -16.90 7.12 -9.77
C THR A 292 -15.83 6.41 -10.58
N VAL A 293 -15.84 5.07 -10.59
CA VAL A 293 -14.85 4.23 -11.29
C VAL A 293 -15.52 3.49 -12.44
N THR A 294 -14.93 3.58 -13.63
CA THR A 294 -15.35 2.84 -14.82
C THR A 294 -14.23 1.94 -15.29
N GLN A 295 -14.59 0.74 -15.72
CA GLN A 295 -13.65 -0.23 -16.28
C GLN A 295 -14.15 -0.73 -17.63
N THR A 296 -13.25 -0.79 -18.61
CA THR A 296 -13.54 -1.31 -19.95
C THR A 296 -12.47 -2.30 -20.38
N HIS A 297 -12.87 -3.31 -21.14
CA HIS A 297 -11.98 -4.31 -21.72
C HIS A 297 -12.10 -4.30 -23.23
N THR A 298 -10.99 -4.49 -23.93
CA THR A 298 -10.96 -4.68 -25.38
C THR A 298 -10.11 -5.88 -25.74
N HIS A 299 -10.60 -6.69 -26.66
CA HIS A 299 -9.90 -7.80 -27.29
C HIS A 299 -9.56 -7.39 -28.72
N ASP A 300 -8.28 -7.35 -29.07
CA ASP A 300 -7.85 -6.94 -30.42
C ASP A 300 -7.72 -8.13 -31.38
N SER A 301 -7.40 -7.83 -32.64
CA SER A 301 -7.23 -8.85 -33.68
C SER A 301 -6.00 -9.75 -33.48
N GLU A 302 -5.05 -9.35 -32.64
CA GLU A 302 -3.86 -10.13 -32.29
C GLU A 302 -4.12 -11.06 -31.09
N GLY A 303 -5.30 -10.94 -30.48
CA GLY A 303 -5.76 -11.70 -29.34
C GLY A 303 -5.34 -11.11 -28.00
N TYR A 304 -4.80 -9.89 -27.96
CA TYR A 304 -4.40 -9.24 -26.72
C TYR A 304 -5.59 -8.60 -26.02
N ILE A 305 -5.51 -8.50 -24.69
CA ILE A 305 -6.54 -7.86 -23.90
C ILE A 305 -5.97 -6.60 -23.27
N THR A 306 -6.62 -5.47 -23.54
CA THR A 306 -6.38 -4.19 -22.87
C THR A 306 -7.52 -3.90 -21.91
N THR A 307 -7.18 -3.52 -20.68
CA THR A 307 -8.12 -3.07 -19.67
C THR A 307 -7.83 -1.63 -19.33
N VAL A 308 -8.86 -0.77 -19.37
CA VAL A 308 -8.76 0.63 -18.96
C VAL A 308 -9.65 0.84 -17.75
N ILE A 309 -9.04 1.28 -16.64
CA ILE A 309 -9.72 1.70 -15.43
C ILE A 309 -9.60 3.22 -15.35
N THR A 310 -10.71 3.91 -15.17
CA THR A 310 -10.74 5.36 -14.95
C THR A 310 -11.48 5.67 -13.67
N CYS A 311 -10.86 6.44 -12.78
CA CYS A 311 -11.52 7.08 -11.65
C CYS A 311 -11.61 8.57 -11.95
N LYS A 312 -12.81 9.15 -11.92
CA LYS A 312 -12.99 10.59 -12.14
C LYS A 312 -12.53 11.41 -10.93
N PRO A 313 -12.03 12.64 -11.11
CA PRO A 313 -11.83 13.56 -10.01
C PRO A 313 -13.10 13.75 -9.18
N GLY A 314 -12.95 13.82 -7.86
CA GLY A 314 -14.06 13.94 -6.91
C GLY A 314 -13.88 13.11 -5.65
N SER A 315 -13.01 12.12 -5.67
CA SER A 315 -12.75 11.22 -4.54
C SER A 315 -11.27 10.90 -4.44
N LEU A 316 -10.79 10.65 -3.21
CA LEU A 316 -9.39 10.30 -2.99
C LEU A 316 -9.19 8.79 -3.10
N GLN A 317 -8.08 8.40 -3.70
CA GLN A 317 -7.61 7.02 -3.72
C GLN A 317 -6.23 6.96 -3.07
N ILE A 318 -6.03 5.97 -2.21
CA ILE A 318 -4.75 5.72 -1.56
C ILE A 318 -3.93 4.78 -2.44
N LEU A 319 -2.70 5.16 -2.79
CA LEU A 319 -1.78 4.29 -3.55
C LEU A 319 -0.63 3.74 -2.71
N GLY A 320 -0.36 4.31 -1.53
CA GLY A 320 0.69 3.82 -0.64
C GLY A 320 1.02 4.77 0.51
N MET A 321 1.83 4.31 1.45
CA MET A 321 2.24 5.07 2.63
C MET A 321 3.74 5.33 2.65
N GLY A 322 4.11 6.44 3.27
CA GLY A 322 5.46 6.64 3.76
C GLY A 322 5.71 5.89 5.04
N VAL A 323 6.81 5.16 5.08
CA VAL A 323 7.20 4.32 6.19
C VAL A 323 8.50 4.82 6.78
N ILE A 324 8.51 5.01 8.09
CA ILE A 324 9.70 5.34 8.83
C ILE A 324 9.89 4.38 10.01
N PRO A 325 11.15 4.13 10.42
CA PRO A 325 11.41 3.45 11.68
C PRO A 325 10.80 4.24 12.84
N THR A 326 10.23 3.54 13.82
CA THR A 326 9.68 4.15 15.04
C THR A 326 10.72 5.02 15.75
N LYS A 327 11.99 4.59 15.73
CA LYS A 327 13.11 5.40 16.23
C LYS A 327 13.17 6.79 15.58
N LEU A 328 13.03 6.86 14.26
CA LEU A 328 13.06 8.13 13.53
C LEU A 328 11.84 8.97 13.84
N ALA A 329 10.68 8.36 14.04
CA ALA A 329 9.47 9.07 14.43
C ALA A 329 9.55 9.72 15.83
N ILE A 330 10.43 9.19 16.68
CA ILE A 330 10.60 9.62 18.07
C ILE A 330 11.78 10.60 18.20
N GLU A 331 12.88 10.30 17.56
CA GLU A 331 14.17 11.00 17.74
C GLU A 331 14.51 11.92 16.57
N GLY A 332 13.80 11.79 15.46
CA GLY A 332 14.05 12.53 14.23
C GLY A 332 13.63 13.99 14.27
N PRO A 333 13.84 14.70 13.15
CA PRO A 333 13.40 16.09 12.99
C PRO A 333 11.88 16.18 13.09
N SER A 334 11.35 17.38 13.32
CA SER A 334 9.90 17.62 13.53
C SER A 334 9.01 17.10 12.40
N VAL A 335 9.53 17.02 11.17
CA VAL A 335 8.83 16.47 9.99
C VAL A 335 8.61 14.95 10.05
N SER A 336 9.37 14.24 10.88
CA SER A 336 9.26 12.79 11.08
C SER A 336 8.37 12.43 12.27
N ARG A 337 8.02 13.40 13.14
CA ARG A 337 7.27 13.14 14.37
C ARG A 337 5.79 12.86 14.08
N LEU A 338 5.18 12.07 14.95
CA LEU A 338 3.77 11.66 14.86
C LEU A 338 2.79 12.73 15.34
N ILE A 339 3.28 13.76 16.04
CA ILE A 339 2.56 14.98 16.42
C ILE A 339 3.45 16.16 16.08
#